data_AF-A0A7H8T554-F1
#
_entry.id   AF-A0A7H8T554-F1
#
_cell.length_a   1.000
_cell.length_b   1.000
_cell.length_c   1.000
_cell.angle_alpha   90.00
_cell.angle_beta   90.00
_cell.angle_gamma   90.00
#
_symmetry.space_group_name_H-M   'P 1'
#
loop_
_entity.id
_entity.type
_entity.pdbx_description
1 polymer ?
#
loop_
_entity_poly.entity_id
_entity_poly.type
_entity_poly.pdbx_seq_one_letter_code
_entity_poly.pdbx_strand_id
1 'polypeptide(L)'
;MSARRLRTAALLLAAVPVTAAAAAVALKAGHWRMTCSRHGIRLEPLPRPDCPDCRGAGGWWTSGPYPDIRRELYLRLLPYRTVPYDEPPF
;
A
#
# COMPACT_ATOMS: atom_id res chain seq x y z
N MET A 1 22.83 2.56 28.71
CA MET A 1 21.94 1.82 27.78
C MET A 1 22.25 0.33 27.87
N SER A 2 21.25 -0.56 27.99
CA SER A 2 21.53 -2.00 28.15
C SER A 2 21.94 -2.65 26.83
N ALA A 3 22.83 -3.66 26.89
CA ALA A 3 23.34 -4.36 25.70
C ALA A 3 22.24 -4.95 24.79
N ARG A 4 21.07 -5.28 25.36
CA ARG A 4 19.89 -5.68 24.58
C ARG A 4 19.40 -4.55 23.67
N ARG A 5 19.29 -3.31 24.17
CA ARG A 5 18.81 -2.17 23.37
C ARG A 5 19.73 -1.85 22.19
N LEU A 6 21.05 -1.99 22.38
CA LEU A 6 22.02 -1.82 21.30
C LEU A 6 21.89 -2.88 20.22
N ARG A 7 21.69 -4.15 20.60
CA ARG A 7 21.45 -5.24 19.63
C ARG A 7 20.13 -5.05 18.88
N THR A 8 19.07 -4.65 19.57
CA THR A 8 17.78 -4.36 18.91
C THR A 8 17.91 -3.19 17.94
N ALA A 9 18.60 -2.12 18.35
CA ALA A 9 18.85 -0.97 17.47
C ALA A 9 19.66 -1.37 16.23
N ALA A 10 20.72 -2.17 16.39
CA ALA A 10 21.53 -2.66 15.28
C ALA A 10 20.71 -3.55 14.32
N LEU A 11 19.88 -4.45 14.85
CA LEU A 11 18.99 -5.29 14.04
C LEU A 11 17.97 -4.45 13.27
N LEU A 12 17.37 -3.44 13.90
CA LEU A 12 16.44 -2.53 13.22
C LEU A 12 17.15 -1.74 12.12
N LEU A 13 18.34 -1.21 12.38
CA LEU A 13 19.15 -0.48 11.39
C LEU A 13 19.48 -1.35 10.17
N ALA A 14 19.67 -2.66 10.35
CA ALA A 14 19.90 -3.58 9.24
C ALA A 14 18.61 -4.03 8.54
N ALA A 15 17.55 -4.30 9.30
CA ALA A 15 16.30 -4.87 8.75
C ALA A 15 15.47 -3.84 7.99
N VAL A 16 15.38 -2.60 8.49
CA VAL A 16 14.57 -1.53 7.89
C VAL A 16 14.94 -1.22 6.43
N PRO A 17 16.21 -1.04 6.05
CA PRO A 17 16.56 -0.75 4.65
C PRO A 17 16.26 -1.93 3.72
N VAL A 18 16.47 -3.17 4.17
CA VAL A 18 16.17 -4.38 3.38
C VAL A 18 14.68 -4.50 3.11
N THR A 19 13.84 -4.31 4.13
CA THR A 19 12.38 -4.38 3.96
C THR A 19 11.85 -3.22 3.10
N ALA A 20 12.41 -2.02 3.24
CA ALA A 20 12.06 -0.87 2.41
C ALA A 20 12.40 -1.11 0.93
N ALA A 21 13.58 -1.68 0.63
CA ALA A 21 13.97 -2.02 -0.73
C ALA A 21 13.06 -3.09 -1.33
N ALA A 22 12.75 -4.16 -0.59
CA ALA A 22 11.84 -5.20 -1.05
C ALA A 22 10.43 -4.65 -1.36
N ALA A 23 9.91 -3.79 -0.48
CA ALA A 23 8.62 -3.13 -0.70
C ALA A 23 8.64 -2.26 -1.97
N ALA A 24 9.69 -1.47 -2.19
CA ALA A 24 9.82 -0.64 -3.38
C ALA A 24 9.85 -1.47 -4.68
N VAL A 25 10.56 -2.60 -4.68
CA VAL A 25 10.59 -3.53 -5.81
C VAL A 25 9.21 -4.13 -6.06
N ALA A 26 8.52 -4.59 -5.01
CA ALA A 26 7.18 -5.14 -5.12
C ALA A 26 6.18 -4.12 -5.67
N LEU A 27 6.20 -2.88 -5.18
CA LEU A 27 5.35 -1.79 -5.68
C LEU A 27 5.64 -1.50 -7.16
N LYS A 28 6.92 -1.44 -7.55
CA LYS A 28 7.32 -1.17 -8.93
C LYS A 28 6.89 -2.31 -9.87
N ALA A 29 7.18 -3.56 -9.52
CA ALA A 29 6.83 -4.73 -10.33
C ALA A 29 5.30 -4.93 -10.42
N GLY A 30 4.58 -4.62 -9.35
CA GLY A 30 3.13 -4.67 -9.30
C GLY A 30 2.43 -3.49 -9.98
N HIS A 31 3.16 -2.41 -10.30
CA HIS A 31 2.61 -1.11 -10.72
C HIS A 31 1.63 -0.56 -9.69
N TRP A 32 2.11 -0.37 -8.46
CA TRP A 32 1.37 0.27 -7.38
C TRP A 32 2.04 1.58 -6.97
N ARG A 33 1.21 2.55 -6.57
CA ARG A 33 1.60 3.75 -5.85
C ARG A 33 1.23 3.58 -4.39
N MET A 34 2.19 3.86 -3.51
CA MET A 34 1.97 3.87 -2.06
C MET A 34 2.03 5.31 -1.55
N THR A 35 0.99 5.74 -0.85
CA THR A 35 0.91 7.03 -0.19
C THR A 35 0.78 6.81 1.32
N CYS A 36 1.71 7.35 2.09
CA CYS A 36 1.73 7.22 3.55
C CYS A 36 1.42 8.56 4.20
N SER A 37 0.56 8.53 5.21
CA SER A 37 0.28 9.65 6.09
C SER A 37 0.15 9.17 7.52
N ARG A 38 0.14 10.10 8.48
CA ARG A 38 -0.19 9.78 9.89
C ARG A 38 -1.56 9.11 10.05
N HIS A 39 -2.48 9.30 9.09
CA HIS A 39 -3.85 8.81 9.17
C HIS A 39 -4.03 7.43 8.52
N GLY A 40 -3.13 7.06 7.62
CA GLY A 40 -3.21 5.80 6.93
C GLY A 40 -2.20 5.63 5.82
N ILE A 41 -2.16 4.41 5.33
CA ILE A 41 -1.39 3.96 4.18
C ILE A 41 -2.38 3.60 3.08
N ARG A 42 -2.23 4.21 1.91
CA ARG A 42 -3.04 3.93 0.72
C ARG A 42 -2.15 3.29 -0.34
N LEU A 43 -2.61 2.19 -0.92
CA LEU A 43 -2.04 1.55 -2.09
C LEU A 43 -3.04 1.71 -3.23
N GLU A 44 -2.59 2.32 -4.33
CA GLU A 44 -3.39 2.54 -5.54
C GLU A 44 -2.70 1.87 -6.72
N PRO A 45 -3.42 1.17 -7.60
CA PRO A 45 -2.85 0.64 -8.81
C PRO A 45 -2.53 1.78 -9.78
N LEU A 46 -1.37 1.69 -10.43
CA LEU A 46 -0.98 2.59 -11.49
C LEU A 46 -1.37 2.01 -12.87
N PRO A 47 -1.69 2.88 -13.83
CA PRO A 47 -1.77 2.50 -15.23
C PRO A 47 -0.49 1.80 -15.69
N ARG A 48 -0.64 0.64 -16.34
CA ARG A 48 0.40 -0.05 -17.10
C ARG A 48 0.33 0.41 -18.55
N PRO A 49 1.30 1.21 -19.03
CA PRO A 49 1.34 1.64 -20.42
C PRO A 49 1.63 0.47 -21.37
N ASP A 50 2.42 -0.52 -20.93
CA ASP A 50 2.83 -1.67 -21.75
C ASP A 50 1.81 -2.81 -21.80
N CYS A 51 0.61 -2.61 -21.28
CA CYS A 51 -0.42 -3.64 -21.32
C CYS A 51 -1.41 -3.38 -22.48
N PRO A 52 -1.33 -4.15 -23.58
CA PRO A 52 -2.18 -3.93 -24.75
C PRO A 52 -3.67 -4.15 -24.45
N ASP A 53 -3.99 -5.12 -23.60
CA ASP A 53 -5.37 -5.44 -23.22
C ASP A 53 -5.96 -4.47 -22.20
N CYS A 54 -5.14 -3.59 -21.63
CA CYS A 54 -5.52 -2.76 -20.50
C CYS A 54 -6.11 -1.40 -20.89
N ARG A 55 -6.04 -0.98 -22.17
CA ARG A 55 -6.56 0.30 -22.67
C ARG A 55 -6.23 1.52 -21.79
N GLY A 56 -5.02 1.58 -21.22
CA GLY A 56 -4.61 2.65 -20.31
C GLY A 56 -5.19 2.60 -18.89
N ALA A 57 -6.03 1.60 -18.56
CA ALA A 57 -6.59 1.36 -17.23
C ALA A 57 -5.71 0.46 -16.35
N GLY A 58 -4.57 0.01 -16.86
CA GLY A 58 -3.52 -0.67 -16.09
C GLY A 58 -3.73 -2.13 -15.70
N GLY A 59 -4.75 -2.82 -16.22
CA GLY A 59 -4.83 -4.29 -16.15
C GLY A 59 -5.75 -4.89 -15.12
N TRP A 60 -6.60 -4.05 -14.56
CA TRP A 60 -7.55 -4.43 -13.55
C TRP A 60 -8.92 -4.27 -14.21
N TRP A 61 -9.38 -5.32 -14.90
CA TRP A 61 -10.68 -5.29 -15.59
C TRP A 61 -11.82 -5.21 -14.56
N THR A 62 -12.85 -4.41 -14.85
CA THR A 62 -14.07 -4.21 -14.03
C THR A 62 -15.28 -4.96 -14.58
N SER A 63 -15.17 -5.56 -15.77
CA SER A 63 -16.32 -6.06 -16.52
C SER A 63 -16.56 -7.57 -16.40
N GLY A 64 -16.05 -8.20 -15.35
CA GLY A 64 -16.28 -9.61 -15.04
C GLY A 64 -17.45 -9.80 -14.06
N PRO A 65 -17.99 -11.03 -13.91
CA PRO A 65 -19.11 -11.33 -13.02
C PRO A 65 -18.79 -11.20 -11.51
N TYR A 66 -17.60 -10.71 -11.18
CA TYR A 66 -17.14 -10.54 -9.81
C TYR A 66 -17.29 -9.07 -9.40
N PRO A 67 -18.02 -8.77 -8.33
CA PRO A 67 -18.29 -7.40 -7.90
C PRO A 67 -17.00 -6.67 -7.55
N ASP A 68 -17.03 -5.34 -7.67
CA ASP A 68 -15.96 -4.37 -7.36
C ASP A 68 -15.16 -4.73 -6.10
N ILE A 69 -14.13 -5.57 -6.26
CA ILE A 69 -13.08 -5.74 -5.26
C ILE A 69 -12.31 -4.42 -5.23
N ARG A 70 -12.43 -3.69 -4.11
CA ARG A 70 -11.79 -2.38 -3.88
C ARG A 70 -10.34 -2.42 -4.35
N ARG A 71 -10.09 -1.73 -5.47
CA ARG A 71 -8.78 -1.68 -6.15
C ARG A 71 -7.72 -0.97 -5.33
N GLU A 72 -8.17 -0.17 -4.37
CA GLU A 72 -7.32 0.57 -3.46
C GLU A 72 -7.33 -0.09 -2.09
N LEU A 73 -6.14 -0.47 -1.61
CA LEU A 73 -6.00 -0.94 -0.25
C LEU A 73 -5.70 0.26 0.64
N TYR A 74 -6.58 0.50 1.62
CA TYR A 74 -6.37 1.55 2.60
C TYR A 74 -6.27 0.93 4.00
N LEU A 75 -5.11 1.08 4.62
CA LEU A 75 -4.91 0.76 6.03
C LEU A 75 -4.99 2.04 6.85
N ARG A 76 -6.04 2.19 7.64
CA ARG A 76 -6.23 3.33 8.54
C ARG A 76 -5.35 3.16 9.78
N LEU A 77 -4.50 4.14 10.06
CA LEU A 77 -3.61 4.16 11.24
C LEU A 77 -4.16 5.05 12.35
N LEU A 78 -4.78 6.18 11.99
CA LEU A 78 -5.44 7.07 12.93
C LEU A 78 -6.82 7.46 12.38
N PRO A 79 -7.79 7.75 13.27
CA PRO A 79 -9.05 8.33 12.83
C PRO A 79 -8.78 9.63 12.06
N TYR A 80 -9.13 9.63 10.77
CA TYR A 80 -9.21 10.84 9.98
C TYR A 80 -10.39 11.68 10.47
N ARG A 81 -10.16 12.98 10.75
CA ARG A 81 -11.22 13.93 11.09
C ARG A 81 -11.85 14.43 9.79
N THR A 82 -12.65 13.61 9.13
CA THR A 82 -13.71 14.11 8.26
C THR A 82 -15.04 13.62 8.81
N VAL A 83 -15.93 14.59 8.92
CA VAL A 83 -17.33 14.53 9.38
C VAL A 83 -18.15 13.51 8.56
N PRO A 84 -19.31 13.05 9.08
CA PRO A 84 -19.71 11.66 9.07
C PRO A 84 -20.63 11.35 7.89
N TYR A 85 -20.36 10.27 7.15
CA TYR A 85 -21.42 9.48 6.52
C TYR A 85 -20.87 8.15 6.01
N ASP A 86 -21.59 7.07 6.32
CA ASP A 86 -21.58 5.75 5.67
C ASP A 86 -20.29 4.94 5.59
N GLU A 87 -19.58 4.74 6.71
CA GLU A 87 -18.78 3.51 6.84
C GLU A 87 -19.39 2.65 7.95
N PRO A 88 -19.96 1.47 7.61
CA PRO A 88 -20.53 0.59 8.63
C PRO A 88 -19.41 0.12 9.57
N PRO A 89 -19.69 -0.02 10.87
CA PRO A 89 -18.70 -0.54 11.78
C PRO A 89 -18.55 -2.03 11.45
N PHE A 90 -17.36 -2.40 10.97
CA PHE A 90 -16.86 -3.75 10.71
C PHE A 90 -17.65 -4.64 9.73
#